data_AF-A0A285U5Z2-F1
#
_entry.id   AF-A0A285U5Z2-F1
#
_cell.length_a   1.000
_cell.length_b   1.000
_cell.length_c   1.000
_cell.angle_alpha   90.00
_cell.angle_beta   90.00
_cell.angle_gamma   90.00
#
_symmetry.space_group_name_H-M   'P 1'
#
loop_
_entity.id
_entity.type
_entity.pdbx_description
1 polymer ?
#
loop_
_entity_poly.entity_id
_entity_poly.type
_entity_poly.pdbx_seq_one_letter_code
_entity_poly.pdbx_strand_id
1 'polypeptide(L)' 'MLSIDWRAPAAYAHTKSLPAAGFAWEYLRRNDEYRHDFQIITLTGRLGERQLERFAQRWGLRFPKRPRRIA' A
#
# COMPACT_ATOMS: atom_id res chain seq x y z
N MET A 1 12.45 -12.03 -21.76
CA MET A 1 11.12 -11.87 -21.12
C MET A 1 10.86 -13.10 -20.27
N LEU A 2 10.54 -12.93 -18.98
CA LEU A 2 10.11 -14.05 -18.15
C LEU A 2 8.81 -14.61 -18.74
N SER A 3 8.80 -15.90 -19.12
CA SER A 3 7.58 -16.61 -19.47
C SER A 3 6.81 -16.87 -18.17
N ILE A 4 5.83 -16.02 -17.88
CA ILE A 4 4.96 -16.19 -16.72
C ILE A 4 3.72 -16.95 -17.19
N ASP A 5 3.57 -18.19 -16.75
CA ASP A 5 2.30 -18.90 -16.85
C ASP A 5 1.35 -18.37 -15.78
N TRP A 6 0.62 -17.31 -16.14
CA TRP A 6 -0.37 -16.68 -15.27
C TRP A 6 -1.58 -17.58 -14.98
N ARG A 7 -1.72 -18.75 -15.62
CA ARG A 7 -2.79 -19.70 -15.30
C ARG A 7 -2.35 -20.77 -14.31
N ALA A 8 -1.05 -20.90 -14.02
CA ALA A 8 -0.53 -21.87 -13.08
C ALA A 8 -1.13 -21.65 -11.68
N PRO A 9 -1.97 -22.56 -11.14
CA PRO A 9 -2.62 -22.37 -9.85
C PRO A 9 -1.64 -22.21 -8.69
N ALA A 10 -0.47 -22.84 -8.79
CA ALA A 10 0.61 -22.75 -7.82
C ALA A 10 1.12 -21.30 -7.64
N ALA A 11 1.05 -20.47 -8.69
CA ALA A 11 1.44 -19.06 -8.62
C ALA A 11 0.55 -18.22 -7.68
N TYR A 12 -0.66 -18.71 -7.38
CA TYR A 12 -1.67 -18.04 -6.54
C TYR A 12 -1.96 -18.78 -5.23
N ALA A 13 -1.19 -19.82 -4.89
CA ALA A 13 -1.40 -20.58 -3.67
C ALA A 13 -1.36 -19.67 -2.43
N HIS A 14 -0.43 -18.71 -2.39
CA HIS A 14 -0.32 -17.76 -1.29
C HIS A 14 -1.52 -16.82 -1.17
N THR A 15 -2.09 -16.36 -2.29
CA THR A 15 -3.25 -15.45 -2.24
C THR A 15 -4.49 -16.07 -1.59
N LYS A 16 -4.61 -17.41 -1.61
CA LYS A 16 -5.73 -18.12 -0.95
C LYS A 16 -5.67 -18.07 0.58
N SER A 17 -4.48 -17.85 1.15
CA SER A 17 -4.29 -17.77 2.60
C SER A 17 -4.33 -16.33 3.13
N LEU A 18 -4.45 -15.33 2.24
CA LEU A 18 -4.47 -13.93 2.66
C LEU A 18 -5.83 -13.56 3.27
N PRO A 19 -5.85 -12.84 4.40
CA PRO A 19 -7.04 -12.11 4.80
C PRO A 19 -7.49 -11.14 3.70
N ALA A 20 -8.79 -10.80 3.67
CA ALA A 20 -9.34 -9.89 2.67
C ALA A 20 -8.56 -8.56 2.56
N ALA A 21 -8.14 -8.00 3.69
CA ALA A 21 -7.31 -6.79 3.72
C ALA A 21 -5.92 -7.01 3.08
N GLY A 22 -5.30 -8.18 3.31
CA GLY A 22 -4.03 -8.54 2.69
C GLY A 22 -4.16 -8.71 1.17
N PHE A 23 -5.26 -9.30 0.71
CA PHE A 23 -5.54 -9.42 -0.71
C PHE A 23 -5.76 -8.06 -1.38
N ALA A 24 -6.55 -7.16 -0.75
CA ALA A 24 -6.74 -5.80 -1.24
C ALA A 24 -5.41 -5.02 -1.29
N TRP A 25 -4.53 -5.22 -0.30
CA TRP A 25 -3.21 -4.61 -0.27
C TRP A 25 -2.30 -5.07 -1.41
N GLU A 26 -2.36 -6.34 -1.80
CA GLU A 26 -1.60 -6.85 -2.96
C GLU A 26 -1.96 -6.12 -4.26
N TYR A 27 -3.24 -5.79 -4.46
CA TYR A 27 -3.66 -4.98 -5.60
C TYR A 27 -3.13 -3.55 -5.50
N LEU A 28 -3.33 -2.91 -4.34
CA LEU A 28 -2.97 -1.51 -4.13
C LEU A 28 -1.46 -1.26 -4.26
N ARG A 29 -0.60 -2.12 -3.70
CA ARG A 29 0.86 -1.94 -3.76
C ARG A 29 1.47 -2.05 -5.16
N ARG A 30 0.71 -2.60 -6.12
CA ARG A 30 1.08 -2.71 -7.54
C ARG A 30 0.56 -1.57 -8.40
N ASN A 31 -0.30 -0.71 -7.87
CA ASN A 31 -0.80 0.46 -8.58
C ASN A 31 0.31 1.54 -8.65
N ASP A 32 0.62 2.01 -9.86
CA ASP A 32 1.71 2.96 -10.09
C ASP A 32 1.44 4.35 -9.49
N GLU A 33 0.19 4.82 -9.54
CA GLU A 33 -0.21 6.08 -8.91
C GLU A 33 -0.08 6.00 -7.38
N TYR A 34 -0.45 4.86 -6.79
CA TYR A 34 -0.25 4.63 -5.36
C TYR A 34 1.24 4.70 -5.00
N ARG A 35 2.09 4.04 -5.78
CA ARG A 35 3.55 4.04 -5.55
C ARG A 35 4.13 5.43 -5.66
N HIS A 36 3.69 6.22 -6.65
CA HIS A 36 4.09 7.60 -6.83
C HIS A 36 3.65 8.48 -5.65
N ASP A 37 2.36 8.44 -5.30
CA ASP A 37 1.81 9.20 -4.18
C ASP A 37 2.56 8.85 -2.88
N PHE A 38 2.71 7.55 -2.60
CA PHE A 38 3.42 7.07 -1.41
C PHE A 38 4.88 7.54 -1.34
N GLN A 39 5.59 7.56 -2.46
CA GLN A 39 6.96 8.11 -2.53
C GLN A 39 6.98 9.60 -2.20
N ILE A 40 6.07 10.40 -2.75
CA ILE A 40 5.95 11.83 -2.43
C ILE A 40 5.72 12.04 -0.93
N ILE A 41 4.81 11.27 -0.33
CA ILE A 41 4.52 11.35 1.11
C ILE A 41 5.73 10.99 1.97
N THR A 42 6.46 9.94 1.57
CA THR A 42 7.61 9.43 2.34
C THR A 42 8.79 10.40 2.27
N LEU A 43 9.05 11.01 1.11
CA LEU A 43 10.16 11.93 0.90
C LEU A 43 9.96 13.29 1.56
N THR A 44 8.71 13.78 1.63
CA THR A 44 8.41 15.09 2.23
C THR A 44 8.46 15.09 3.76
N GLY A 45 8.40 13.91 4.42
CA GLY A 45 8.69 13.69 5.84
C GLY A 45 7.73 14.33 6.86
N ARG A 46 7.01 15.40 6.50
CA ARG A 46 6.01 16.11 7.29
C ARG A 46 4.91 16.65 6.39
N LEU A 47 4.06 15.75 5.89
CA LEU A 47 2.81 16.19 5.29
C LEU A 47 1.89 16.79 6.35
N GLY A 48 1.21 17.86 5.98
CA GLY A 48 0.13 18.42 6.79
C GLY A 48 -1.04 17.44 6.90
N GLU A 49 -1.84 17.59 7.95
CA GLU A 49 -2.96 16.67 8.23
C GLU A 49 -3.93 16.55 7.05
N ARG A 50 -4.18 17.64 6.32
CA ARG A 50 -5.02 17.64 5.11
C ARG A 50 -4.48 16.77 3.98
N GLN A 51 -3.17 16.70 3.81
CA GLN A 51 -2.55 15.87 2.76
C GLN A 51 -2.64 14.39 3.11
N LEU A 52 -2.42 14.05 4.38
CA LEU A 52 -2.62 12.69 4.89
C LEU A 52 -4.09 12.25 4.81
N GLU A 53 -5.02 13.15 5.11
CA GLU A 53 -6.45 12.88 5.01
C GLU A 53 -6.87 12.63 3.55
N ARG A 54 -6.39 13.45 2.59
CA ARG A 54 -6.62 13.21 1.16
C ARG A 54 -6.05 11.88 0.69
N PHE A 55 -4.85 11.52 1.15
CA PHE A 55 -4.26 10.22 0.84
C PHE A 55 -5.10 9.07 1.37
N ALA A 56 -5.58 9.18 2.62
CA ALA A 56 -6.44 8.18 3.24
C ALA A 56 -7.79 8.05 2.52
N GLN A 57 -8.38 9.16 2.08
CA GLN A 57 -9.63 9.15 1.32
C GLN A 57 -9.46 8.52 -0.07
N ARG A 58 -8.33 8.79 -0.75
CA ARG A 58 -8.06 8.23 -2.07
C ARG A 58 -7.75 6.73 -2.02
N TRP A 59 -6.92 6.31 -1.06
CA TRP A 59 -6.35 4.95 -1.03
C TRP A 59 -6.94 4.05 0.05
N GLY A 60 -7.77 4.57 0.94
CA GLY A 60 -8.36 3.82 2.05
C GLY A 60 -7.38 3.45 3.17
N LEU A 61 -6.17 4.03 3.19
CA LEU A 61 -5.10 3.70 4.13
C LEU A 61 -4.80 4.83 5.09
N ARG A 62 -4.65 4.48 6.37
CA ARG A 62 -4.13 5.38 7.41
C ARG A 62 -2.88 4.78 8.03
N PHE A 63 -1.82 5.57 8.09
CA PHE A 63 -0.60 5.17 8.79
C PHE A 63 -0.65 5.69 10.23
N PRO A 64 -0.27 4.87 11.23
CA PRO A 64 -0.14 5.36 12.58
C PRO A 64 0.90 6.50 12.61
N LYS A 65 0.53 7.65 13.21
CA LYS A 65 1.51 8.69 13.52
C LYS A 65 2.58 8.06 14.43
N ARG A 66 3.86 8.41 14.23
CA ARG A 66 4.91 8.00 15.18
C ARG A 66 4.47 8.44 16.58
N PRO A 67 4.50 7.54 17.59
CA PRO A 67 4.20 7.92 18.96
C PRO A 67 5.05 9.13 19.35
N ARG A 68 4.45 10.10 20.04
CA ARG A 68 5.23 11.20 20.62
C ARG A 68 6.18 10.55 21.62
N ARG A 69 7.49 10.60 21.33
CA ARG A 69 8.51 10.14 22.27
C ARG A 69 8.42 11.08 23.48
N ILE A 70 7.88 10.58 24.59
CA ILE A 70 7.88 11.29 25.86
C ILE A 70 9.30 11.14 26.40
N ALA A 71 9.98 12.26 26.61
CA ALA A 71 11.30 12.32 27.25
C ALA A 71 11.15 12.21 28.77
#